data_AF-A0A9D6G3C7-F1
#
_entry.id   AF-A0A9D6G3C7-F1
#
_cell.length_a   1.000
_cell.length_b   1.000
_cell.length_c   1.000
_cell.angle_alpha   90.00
_cell.angle_beta   90.00
_cell.angle_gamma   90.00
#
_symmetry.space_group_name_H-M   'P 1'
#
loop_
_entity.id
_entity.type
_entity.pdbx_description
1 polymer ?
#
loop_
_entity_poly.entity_id
_entity_poly.type
_entity_poly.pdbx_seq_one_letter_code
_entity_poly.pdbx_strand_id
1 'polypeptide(L)'
;MKSFPDSLGQELGEEVLTRALALAREGWGERLVAAYALGSLAHGGFSAHVSDVDVAFILADPIESADAQTVEALASAVKETRVPLAERLSVFWGSAATLSGAQTGGRFPPVDRLDLIESGRLLAGLDVRAQILAPSPREMLVAAAAQALRSLATPEASDQLRNPEALVAAGVRPLTKKILFPVRFLFTARTGRIGRNDAAVEFFAAAEPGPAAELALKGFEWRYEPPRSGDPAVLECVQAGLLPLYRIFVDDYEARLRPWGEAALARSFADWRARLLKI
;
A
#
# COMPACT_ATOMS: atom_id res chain seq x y z
N MET A 1 -22.62 10.58 1.27
CA MET A 1 -22.81 9.41 2.14
C MET A 1 -21.91 9.58 3.35
N LYS A 2 -22.45 9.74 4.55
CA LYS A 2 -21.64 9.95 5.77
C LYS A 2 -21.04 8.59 6.17
N SER A 3 -19.71 8.50 6.24
CA SER A 3 -19.02 7.28 6.68
C SER A 3 -19.33 7.03 8.16
N PHE A 4 -19.77 5.81 8.49
CA PHE A 4 -19.65 5.33 9.86
C PHE A 4 -18.15 5.09 10.11
N PRO A 5 -17.51 5.75 11.09
CA PRO A 5 -16.22 5.26 11.55
C PRO A 5 -16.46 3.85 12.11
N ASP A 6 -15.77 2.87 11.55
CA ASP A 6 -15.58 1.57 12.18
C ASP A 6 -14.68 1.77 13.40
N SER A 7 -15.24 2.38 14.45
CA SER A 7 -14.51 2.81 15.65
C SER A 7 -13.86 1.61 16.33
N LEU A 8 -14.55 0.47 16.33
CA LEU A 8 -14.00 -0.80 16.80
C LEU A 8 -12.81 -1.25 15.95
N GLY A 9 -12.93 -1.22 14.63
CA GLY A 9 -11.81 -1.54 13.73
C GLY A 9 -10.59 -0.67 13.98
N GLN A 10 -10.80 0.64 14.16
CA GLN A 10 -9.73 1.59 14.46
C GLN A 10 -9.07 1.27 15.80
N GLU A 11 -9.86 1.02 16.86
CA GLU A 11 -9.35 0.63 18.18
C GLU A 11 -8.47 -0.64 18.12
N LEU A 12 -8.89 -1.65 17.34
CA LEU A 12 -8.08 -2.86 17.11
C LEU A 12 -6.75 -2.55 16.41
N GLY A 13 -6.76 -1.63 15.44
CA GLY A 13 -5.54 -1.15 14.79
C GLY A 13 -4.60 -0.41 15.75
N GLU A 14 -5.14 0.46 16.62
CA GLU A 14 -4.36 1.16 17.64
C GLU A 14 -3.77 0.20 18.69
N GLU A 15 -4.47 -0.90 19.02
CA GLU A 15 -3.91 -1.93 19.90
C GLU A 15 -2.66 -2.57 19.27
N VAL A 16 -2.71 -2.94 17.99
CA VAL A 16 -1.55 -3.48 17.27
C VAL A 16 -0.39 -2.49 17.24
N LEU A 17 -0.65 -1.19 17.00
CA LEU A 17 0.38 -0.14 17.05
C LEU A 17 1.01 -0.02 18.44
N THR A 18 0.19 -0.11 19.50
CA THR A 18 0.66 -0.05 20.89
C THR A 18 1.60 -1.21 21.21
N ARG A 19 1.26 -2.44 20.77
CA ARG A 19 2.13 -3.62 20.94
C ARG A 19 3.43 -3.49 20.17
N ALA A 20 3.37 -3.07 18.91
CA ALA A 20 4.55 -2.83 18.09
C ALA A 20 5.48 -1.78 18.72
N LEU A 21 4.91 -0.68 19.24
CA LEU A 21 5.70 0.37 19.90
C LEU A 21 6.36 -0.13 21.20
N ALA A 22 5.68 -0.92 22.02
CA ALA A 22 6.26 -1.47 23.25
C ALA A 22 7.48 -2.34 22.94
N LEU A 23 7.35 -3.26 21.98
CA LEU A 23 8.43 -4.14 21.54
C LEU A 23 9.57 -3.36 20.86
N ALA A 24 9.26 -2.28 20.12
CA ALA A 24 10.27 -1.42 19.51
C ALA A 24 11.13 -0.72 20.56
N ARG A 25 10.51 -0.25 21.64
CA ARG A 25 11.21 0.38 22.77
C ARG A 25 12.11 -0.62 23.50
N GLU A 26 11.63 -1.85 23.69
CA GLU A 26 12.44 -2.92 24.30
C GLU A 26 13.61 -3.32 23.39
N GLY A 27 13.39 -3.41 22.08
CA GLY A 27 14.39 -3.86 21.11
C GLY A 27 15.48 -2.84 20.80
N TRP A 28 15.14 -1.55 20.68
CA TRP A 28 16.10 -0.50 20.30
C TRP A 28 16.50 0.43 21.44
N GLY A 29 15.69 0.54 22.50
CA GLY A 29 15.93 1.48 23.59
C GLY A 29 16.11 2.91 23.07
N GLU A 30 17.20 3.55 23.49
CA GLU A 30 17.57 4.92 23.11
C GLU A 30 17.82 5.10 21.60
N ARG A 31 18.05 4.01 20.84
CA ARG A 31 18.19 4.10 19.38
C ARG A 31 16.87 4.38 18.68
N LEU A 32 15.72 4.15 19.32
CA LEU A 32 14.41 4.52 18.76
C LEU A 32 14.18 6.02 18.93
N VAL A 33 14.45 6.78 17.86
CA VAL A 33 14.27 8.24 17.85
C VAL A 33 12.80 8.63 17.80
N ALA A 34 12.02 7.93 16.96
CA ALA A 34 10.60 8.22 16.79
C ALA A 34 9.82 7.03 16.25
N ALA A 35 8.54 7.00 16.55
CA ALA A 35 7.58 6.05 16.00
C ALA A 35 6.36 6.78 15.46
N TYR A 36 5.84 6.37 14.31
CA TYR A 36 4.68 6.96 13.65
C TYR A 36 3.70 5.88 13.22
N ALA A 37 2.40 6.17 13.33
CA ALA A 37 1.40 5.47 12.53
C ALA A 37 1.43 6.06 11.12
N LEU A 38 1.28 5.18 10.13
CA LEU A 38 1.15 5.53 8.71
C LEU A 38 -0.21 5.05 8.17
N GLY A 39 -0.44 5.37 6.90
CA GLY A 39 -1.56 4.87 6.12
C GLY A 39 -2.91 5.25 6.73
N SER A 40 -3.87 4.34 6.57
CA SER A 40 -5.27 4.62 6.89
C SER A 40 -5.56 4.87 8.39
N LEU A 41 -4.67 4.46 9.31
CA LEU A 41 -4.76 4.81 10.74
C LEU A 41 -4.22 6.22 11.04
N ALA A 42 -3.40 6.78 10.15
CA ALA A 42 -2.84 8.12 10.31
C ALA A 42 -3.72 9.19 9.64
N HIS A 43 -4.14 8.97 8.39
CA HIS A 43 -4.89 9.95 7.60
C HIS A 43 -6.38 9.61 7.39
N GLY A 44 -6.90 8.57 8.06
CA GLY A 44 -8.28 8.12 7.95
C GLY A 44 -8.55 7.17 6.78
N GLY A 45 -9.77 6.60 6.76
CA GLY A 45 -10.20 5.58 5.79
C GLY A 45 -9.83 4.15 6.17
N PHE A 46 -9.55 3.91 7.46
CA PHE A 46 -9.28 2.58 7.99
C PHE A 46 -10.53 1.71 7.88
N SER A 47 -10.31 0.42 7.61
CA SER A 47 -11.35 -0.61 7.58
C SER A 47 -10.76 -1.89 8.14
N ALA A 48 -11.40 -2.45 9.17
CA ALA A 48 -11.00 -3.72 9.76
C ALA A 48 -11.07 -4.90 8.78
N HIS A 49 -11.86 -4.79 7.71
CA HIS A 49 -11.99 -5.86 6.72
C HIS A 49 -10.73 -6.03 5.86
N VAL A 50 -10.10 -4.91 5.48
CA VAL A 50 -9.13 -4.93 4.36
C VAL A 50 -7.84 -4.15 4.62
N SER A 51 -7.82 -3.26 5.61
CA SER A 51 -6.66 -2.40 5.86
C SER A 51 -5.56 -3.17 6.58
N ASP A 52 -4.33 -2.75 6.29
CA ASP A 52 -3.14 -3.15 7.02
C ASP A 52 -2.90 -2.16 8.18
N VAL A 53 -2.10 -2.55 9.15
CA VAL A 53 -1.66 -1.70 10.26
C VAL A 53 -0.23 -1.27 9.98
N ASP A 54 -0.05 -0.02 9.57
CA ASP A 54 1.24 0.49 9.10
C ASP A 54 1.93 1.30 10.22
N VAL A 55 3.14 0.90 10.60
CA VAL A 55 3.98 1.59 11.58
C VAL A 55 5.35 1.92 11.00
N ALA A 56 5.85 3.12 11.29
CA ALA A 56 7.18 3.57 10.94
C ALA A 56 8.03 3.78 12.18
N PHE A 57 9.25 3.23 12.18
CA PHE A 57 10.27 3.47 13.20
C PHE A 57 11.45 4.23 12.62
N ILE A 58 11.78 5.37 13.22
CA ILE A 58 12.98 6.14 12.88
C ILE A 58 14.03 5.86 13.94
N LEU A 59 15.18 5.37 13.51
CA LEU A 59 16.31 4.99 14.34
C LEU A 59 17.39 6.07 14.29
N ALA A 60 18.21 6.11 15.34
CA ALA A 60 19.44 6.88 15.37
C ALA A 60 20.43 6.33 14.33
N ASP A 61 21.16 7.24 13.69
CA ASP A 61 22.24 6.88 12.79
C ASP A 61 23.48 6.35 13.56
N PRO A 62 24.26 5.45 12.97
CA PRO A 62 23.98 4.74 11.72
C PRO A 62 22.97 3.60 11.90
N ILE A 63 22.36 3.16 10.80
CA ILE A 63 21.65 1.88 10.77
C ILE A 63 22.66 0.73 10.99
N GLU A 64 22.33 -0.16 11.92
CA GLU A 64 23.15 -1.30 12.30
C GLU A 64 22.66 -2.59 11.60
N SER A 65 23.57 -3.54 11.41
CA SER A 65 23.25 -4.82 10.77
C SER A 65 22.19 -5.63 11.52
N ALA A 66 22.07 -5.43 12.84
CA ALA A 66 21.10 -6.11 13.68
C ALA A 66 19.67 -5.53 13.56
N ASP A 67 19.50 -4.31 13.03
CA ASP A 67 18.20 -3.64 13.04
C ASP A 67 17.15 -4.39 12.22
N ALA A 68 17.56 -5.00 11.10
CA ALA A 68 16.66 -5.83 10.29
C ALA A 68 16.13 -7.04 11.09
N GLN A 69 17.00 -7.69 11.86
CA GLN A 69 16.62 -8.82 12.71
C GLN A 69 15.69 -8.37 13.84
N THR A 70 15.93 -7.19 14.43
CA THR A 70 15.04 -6.61 15.44
C THR A 70 13.63 -6.36 14.87
N VAL A 71 13.53 -5.84 13.65
CA VAL A 71 12.23 -5.66 12.96
C VAL A 71 11.52 -6.99 12.76
N GLU A 72 12.22 -8.02 12.29
CA GLU A 72 11.66 -9.35 12.07
C GLU A 72 11.18 -10.01 13.37
N ALA A 73 11.97 -9.91 14.44
CA ALA A 73 11.63 -10.42 15.75
C ALA A 73 10.41 -9.71 16.33
N LEU A 74 10.38 -8.38 16.25
CA LEU A 74 9.24 -7.57 16.69
C LEU A 74 7.97 -7.91 15.92
N ALA A 75 8.03 -7.97 14.59
CA ALA A 75 6.87 -8.27 13.76
C ALA A 75 6.33 -9.68 14.06
N SER A 76 7.21 -10.64 14.30
CA SER A 76 6.84 -12.01 14.72
C SER A 76 6.19 -12.01 16.11
N ALA A 77 6.79 -11.32 17.09
CA ALA A 77 6.25 -11.22 18.44
C ALA A 77 4.85 -10.55 18.46
N VAL A 78 4.62 -9.50 17.65
CA VAL A 78 3.28 -8.91 17.53
C VAL A 78 2.28 -9.94 17.00
N LYS A 79 2.63 -10.71 15.97
CA LYS A 79 1.75 -11.77 15.44
C LYS A 79 1.42 -12.84 16.48
N GLU A 80 2.42 -13.23 17.28
CA GLU A 80 2.25 -14.22 18.35
C GLU A 80 1.29 -13.77 19.46
N THR A 81 1.05 -12.46 19.64
CA THR A 81 0.03 -11.97 20.58
C THR A 81 -1.39 -12.39 20.19
N ARG A 82 -1.63 -12.70 18.91
CA ARG A 82 -2.93 -13.05 18.34
C ARG A 82 -4.04 -12.03 18.59
N VAL A 83 -3.69 -10.78 18.90
CA VAL A 83 -4.68 -9.69 18.90
C VAL A 83 -5.24 -9.53 17.49
N PRO A 84 -6.51 -9.12 17.33
CA PRO A 84 -7.08 -8.91 16.00
C PRO A 84 -6.18 -7.99 15.15
N LEU A 85 -6.04 -8.33 13.86
CA LEU A 85 -5.22 -7.60 12.87
C LEU A 85 -3.70 -7.67 13.04
N ALA A 86 -3.16 -8.35 14.06
CA ALA A 86 -1.70 -8.49 14.26
C ALA A 86 -0.96 -9.05 13.02
N GLU A 87 -1.58 -10.00 12.31
CA GLU A 87 -1.08 -10.57 11.05
C GLU A 87 -0.96 -9.56 9.90
N ARG A 88 -1.53 -8.37 10.06
CA ARG A 88 -1.55 -7.30 9.06
C ARG A 88 -0.62 -6.14 9.42
N LEU A 89 0.23 -6.30 10.43
CA LEU A 89 1.27 -5.33 10.73
C LEU A 89 2.27 -5.23 9.56
N SER A 90 2.46 -4.03 9.04
CA SER A 90 3.56 -3.68 8.15
C SER A 90 4.49 -2.70 8.87
N VAL A 91 5.77 -3.09 8.97
CA VAL A 91 6.80 -2.28 9.61
C VAL A 91 7.68 -1.62 8.56
N PHE A 92 7.75 -0.30 8.63
CA PHE A 92 8.66 0.55 7.88
C PHE A 92 9.73 1.08 8.82
N TRP A 93 10.98 1.13 8.39
CA TRP A 93 12.07 1.53 9.27
C TRP A 93 13.25 2.11 8.51
N GLY A 94 13.99 2.98 9.19
CA GLY A 94 15.18 3.64 8.67
C GLY A 94 15.64 4.75 9.62
N SER A 95 16.53 5.62 9.15
CA SER A 95 16.99 6.81 9.87
C SER A 95 16.74 8.05 9.04
N ALA A 96 16.94 9.25 9.61
CA ALA A 96 16.86 10.48 8.84
C ALA A 96 17.86 10.48 7.65
N ALA A 97 19.06 9.91 7.84
CA ALA A 97 20.05 9.80 6.77
C ALA A 97 19.62 8.80 5.68
N THR A 98 19.08 7.62 6.02
CA THR A 98 18.65 6.67 4.99
C THR A 98 17.41 7.17 4.24
N LEU A 99 16.45 7.77 4.95
CA LEU A 99 15.27 8.37 4.34
C LEU A 99 15.60 9.62 3.52
N SER A 100 16.77 10.24 3.69
CA SER A 100 17.22 11.35 2.84
C SER A 100 18.15 10.92 1.70
N GLY A 101 18.42 9.62 1.57
CA GLY A 101 19.34 9.06 0.58
C GLY A 101 20.84 9.31 0.86
N ALA A 102 21.16 9.81 2.06
CA ALA A 102 22.54 10.03 2.49
C ALA A 102 23.23 8.73 2.92
N GLN A 103 22.46 7.71 3.30
CA GLN A 103 22.92 6.37 3.64
C GLN A 103 22.01 5.31 3.03
N THR A 104 22.50 4.08 2.91
CA THR A 104 21.71 2.91 2.50
C THR A 104 21.29 2.11 3.73
N GLY A 105 20.08 1.54 3.70
CA GLY A 105 19.60 0.66 4.76
C GLY A 105 18.11 0.89 5.04
N GLY A 106 17.57 0.10 5.95
CA GLY A 106 16.15 0.16 6.28
C GLY A 106 15.24 -0.38 5.18
N ARG A 107 13.94 -0.26 5.44
CA ARG A 107 12.85 -0.53 4.50
C ARG A 107 11.85 0.61 4.59
N PHE A 108 12.06 1.63 3.76
CA PHE A 108 11.17 2.79 3.69
C PHE A 108 10.95 3.19 2.22
N PRO A 109 9.96 2.59 1.54
CA PRO A 109 9.68 2.92 0.15
C PRO A 109 9.30 4.41 0.00
N PRO A 110 9.54 5.01 -1.19
CA PRO A 110 9.29 6.42 -1.43
C PRO A 110 7.86 6.88 -1.11
N VAL A 111 6.85 6.05 -1.43
CA VAL A 111 5.44 6.39 -1.16
C VAL A 111 5.15 6.45 0.34
N ASP A 112 5.71 5.54 1.13
CA ASP A 112 5.55 5.53 2.58
C ASP A 112 6.31 6.71 3.19
N ARG A 113 7.46 7.11 2.62
CA ARG A 113 8.20 8.32 3.02
C ARG A 113 7.38 9.59 2.78
N LEU A 114 6.69 9.68 1.64
CA LEU A 114 5.76 10.78 1.38
C LEU A 114 4.61 10.77 2.40
N ASP A 115 4.07 9.60 2.71
CA ASP A 115 3.02 9.43 3.71
C ASP A 115 3.43 9.85 5.12
N LEU A 116 4.64 9.47 5.54
CA LEU A 116 5.23 9.95 6.78
C LEU A 116 5.27 11.49 6.83
N ILE A 117 5.74 12.15 5.77
CA ILE A 117 5.87 13.61 5.71
C ILE A 117 4.50 14.29 5.76
N GLU A 118 3.55 13.86 4.92
CA GLU A 118 2.26 14.55 4.77
C GLU A 118 1.27 14.22 5.90
N SER A 119 1.32 13.00 6.42
CA SER A 119 0.22 12.43 7.20
C SER A 119 0.65 11.59 8.40
N GLY A 120 1.95 11.30 8.58
CA GLY A 120 2.45 10.48 9.68
C GLY A 120 2.01 11.02 11.03
N ARG A 121 1.37 10.17 11.84
CA ARG A 121 0.92 10.52 13.20
C ARG A 121 1.96 10.06 14.21
N LEU A 122 2.61 11.00 14.88
CA LEU A 122 3.60 10.70 15.91
C LEU A 122 2.96 9.87 17.04
N LEU A 123 3.53 8.69 17.30
CA LEU A 123 3.13 7.81 18.40
C LEU A 123 4.06 8.00 19.61
N ALA A 124 5.35 8.22 19.36
CA ALA A 124 6.36 8.39 20.40
C ALA A 124 7.64 9.03 19.85
N GLY A 125 8.43 9.62 20.75
CA GLY A 125 9.74 10.17 20.46
C GLY A 125 9.69 11.61 19.96
N LEU A 126 10.67 11.98 19.13
CA LEU A 126 10.81 13.33 18.58
C LEU A 126 10.22 13.42 17.17
N ASP A 127 9.47 14.49 16.89
CA ASP A 127 9.01 14.72 15.51
C ASP A 127 10.20 15.13 14.64
N VAL A 128 10.58 14.25 13.71
CA VAL A 128 11.73 14.42 12.80
C VAL A 128 11.30 14.59 11.35
N ARG A 129 10.00 14.71 11.07
CA ARG A 129 9.49 14.83 9.69
C ARG A 129 10.08 16.02 8.94
N ALA A 130 10.35 17.12 9.63
CA ALA A 130 10.99 18.31 9.05
C ALA A 130 12.44 18.07 8.57
N GLN A 131 13.07 16.96 8.97
CA GLN A 131 14.44 16.60 8.60
C GLN A 131 14.49 15.62 7.42
N ILE A 132 13.33 15.11 6.97
CA ILE A 132 13.25 14.08 5.95
C ILE A 132 12.98 14.73 4.60
N LEU A 133 13.83 14.42 3.62
CA LEU A 133 13.64 14.90 2.25
C LEU A 133 12.49 14.15 1.55
N ALA A 134 11.58 14.90 0.92
CA ALA A 134 10.52 14.32 0.11
C ALA A 134 11.08 13.54 -1.10
N PRO A 135 10.43 12.43 -1.49
CA PRO A 135 10.85 11.66 -2.66
C PRO A 135 10.70 12.48 -3.95
N SER A 136 11.62 12.29 -4.89
CA SER A 136 11.50 12.91 -6.21
C SER A 136 10.39 12.22 -7.05
N PRO A 137 9.79 12.91 -8.04
CA PRO A 137 8.81 12.28 -8.93
C PRO A 137 9.34 11.04 -9.66
N ARG A 138 10.61 11.05 -10.08
CA ARG A 138 11.26 9.89 -10.71
C ARG A 138 11.35 8.72 -9.74
N GLU A 139 11.80 8.98 -8.51
CA GLU A 139 11.94 7.96 -7.48
C GLU A 139 10.58 7.31 -7.14
N MET A 140 9.54 8.13 -7.00
CA MET A 140 8.17 7.66 -6.80
C MET A 140 7.71 6.75 -7.93
N LEU A 141 7.90 7.17 -9.18
CA LEU A 141 7.49 6.40 -10.35
C LEU A 141 8.23 5.06 -10.44
N VAL A 142 9.56 5.07 -10.32
CA VAL A 142 10.42 3.89 -10.44
C VAL A 142 10.11 2.88 -9.33
N ALA A 143 10.02 3.33 -8.08
CA ALA A 143 9.73 2.45 -6.96
C ALA A 143 8.31 1.87 -7.05
N ALA A 144 7.31 2.67 -7.44
CA ALA A 144 5.95 2.20 -7.65
C ALA A 144 5.87 1.18 -8.79
N ALA A 145 6.56 1.42 -9.91
CA ALA A 145 6.63 0.51 -11.04
C ALA A 145 7.23 -0.85 -10.64
N ALA A 146 8.38 -0.81 -9.94
CA ALA A 146 9.03 -2.02 -9.45
C ALA A 146 8.14 -2.79 -8.46
N GLN A 147 7.46 -2.07 -7.56
CA GLN A 147 6.54 -2.67 -6.60
C GLN A 147 5.31 -3.30 -7.28
N ALA A 148 4.73 -2.62 -8.26
CA ALA A 148 3.62 -3.14 -9.05
C ALA A 148 4.02 -4.44 -9.77
N LEU A 149 5.18 -4.48 -10.42
CA LEU A 149 5.65 -5.70 -11.08
C LEU A 149 5.87 -6.85 -10.09
N ARG A 150 6.46 -6.57 -8.91
CA ARG A 150 6.68 -7.60 -7.87
C ARG A 150 5.39 -8.14 -7.25
N SER A 151 4.31 -7.36 -7.19
CA SER A 151 3.10 -7.72 -6.41
C SER A 151 1.87 -8.02 -7.28
N LEU A 152 1.80 -7.45 -8.47
CA LEU A 152 0.66 -7.55 -9.38
C LEU A 152 0.98 -8.32 -10.67
N ALA A 153 2.26 -8.40 -11.07
CA ALA A 153 2.69 -9.04 -12.31
C ALA A 153 3.30 -10.44 -12.13
N THR A 154 3.16 -11.05 -10.96
CA THR A 154 3.57 -12.45 -10.74
C THR A 154 2.68 -13.41 -11.56
N PRO A 155 3.13 -14.64 -11.84
CA PRO A 155 2.30 -15.65 -12.49
C PRO A 155 0.97 -15.86 -11.76
N GLU A 156 1.01 -16.05 -10.44
CA GLU A 156 -0.16 -16.30 -9.60
C GLU A 156 -1.11 -15.11 -9.60
N ALA A 157 -0.57 -13.90 -9.51
CA ALA A 157 -1.36 -12.68 -9.62
C ALA A 157 -2.03 -12.57 -11.00
N SER A 158 -1.32 -12.91 -12.08
CA SER A 158 -1.85 -12.86 -13.44
C SER A 158 -2.93 -13.92 -13.67
N ASP A 159 -2.78 -15.11 -13.09
CA ASP A 159 -3.79 -16.17 -13.14
C ASP A 159 -5.08 -15.75 -12.42
N GLN A 160 -4.96 -15.10 -11.24
CA GLN A 160 -6.11 -14.53 -10.55
C GLN A 160 -6.83 -13.46 -11.37
N LEU A 161 -6.09 -12.62 -12.12
CA LEU A 161 -6.70 -11.60 -12.97
C LEU A 161 -7.45 -12.20 -14.17
N ARG A 162 -7.06 -13.40 -14.62
CA ARG A 162 -7.75 -14.16 -15.67
C ARG A 162 -8.86 -15.06 -15.13
N ASN A 163 -8.97 -15.22 -13.82
CA ASN A 163 -10.00 -16.03 -13.15
C ASN A 163 -10.76 -15.18 -12.11
N PRO A 164 -11.70 -14.33 -12.55
CA PRO A 164 -12.54 -13.52 -11.68
C PRO A 164 -13.27 -14.32 -10.60
N GLU A 165 -13.72 -15.55 -10.88
CA GLU A 165 -14.37 -16.40 -9.89
C GLU A 165 -13.43 -16.71 -8.72
N ALA A 166 -12.20 -17.12 -9.02
CA ALA A 166 -11.21 -17.41 -7.99
C ALA A 166 -10.82 -16.17 -7.18
N LEU A 167 -10.76 -14.99 -7.82
CA LEU A 167 -10.46 -13.75 -7.13
C LEU A 167 -11.60 -13.34 -6.17
N VAL A 168 -12.86 -13.48 -6.58
CA VAL A 168 -14.02 -13.23 -5.71
C VAL A 168 -14.04 -14.23 -4.54
N ALA A 169 -13.78 -15.51 -4.81
CA ALA A 169 -13.72 -16.56 -3.79
C ALA A 169 -12.57 -16.36 -2.77
N ALA A 170 -11.49 -15.67 -3.15
CA ALA A 170 -10.38 -15.35 -2.25
C ALA A 170 -10.76 -14.33 -1.15
N GLY A 171 -11.94 -13.72 -1.25
CA GLY A 171 -12.51 -12.83 -0.23
C GLY A 171 -12.20 -11.35 -0.45
N VAL A 172 -12.86 -10.52 0.37
CA VAL A 172 -12.90 -9.06 0.16
C VAL A 172 -11.53 -8.38 0.20
N ARG A 173 -10.60 -8.85 1.05
CA ARG A 173 -9.27 -8.22 1.15
C ARG A 173 -8.41 -8.45 -0.10
N PRO A 174 -8.17 -9.68 -0.58
CA PRO A 174 -7.50 -9.89 -1.86
C PRO A 174 -8.20 -9.20 -3.03
N LEU A 175 -9.54 -9.30 -3.11
CA LEU A 175 -10.35 -8.70 -4.16
C LEU A 175 -10.16 -7.18 -4.24
N THR A 176 -10.40 -6.47 -3.14
CA THR A 176 -10.27 -5.00 -3.11
C THR A 176 -8.82 -4.55 -3.30
N LYS A 177 -7.81 -5.33 -2.87
CA LYS A 177 -6.40 -5.01 -3.16
C LYS A 177 -6.09 -5.09 -4.65
N LYS A 178 -6.56 -6.12 -5.36
CA LYS A 178 -6.36 -6.25 -6.81
C LYS A 178 -7.08 -5.15 -7.60
N ILE A 179 -8.21 -4.64 -7.11
CA ILE A 179 -8.92 -3.53 -7.73
C ILE A 179 -8.25 -2.19 -7.41
N LEU A 180 -7.97 -1.91 -6.14
CA LEU A 180 -7.61 -0.55 -5.71
C LEU A 180 -6.11 -0.26 -5.79
N PHE A 181 -5.24 -1.26 -5.81
CA PHE A 181 -3.79 -1.00 -5.95
C PHE A 181 -3.45 -0.33 -7.29
N PRO A 182 -3.88 -0.86 -8.46
CA PRO A 182 -3.69 -0.17 -9.75
C PRO A 182 -4.20 1.27 -9.74
N VAL A 183 -5.40 1.50 -9.18
CA VAL A 183 -6.03 2.83 -9.09
C VAL A 183 -5.18 3.79 -8.26
N ARG A 184 -4.69 3.35 -7.10
CA ARG A 184 -3.80 4.15 -6.24
C ARG A 184 -2.45 4.42 -6.90
N PHE A 185 -1.88 3.44 -7.59
CA PHE A 185 -0.63 3.62 -8.34
C PHE A 185 -0.81 4.67 -9.46
N LEU A 186 -1.88 4.58 -10.24
CA LEU A 186 -2.22 5.58 -11.25
C LEU A 186 -2.37 6.98 -10.67
N PHE A 187 -3.08 7.12 -9.55
CA PHE A 187 -3.23 8.41 -8.87
C PHE A 187 -1.86 9.00 -8.48
N THR A 188 -1.02 8.22 -7.81
CA THR A 188 0.31 8.68 -7.40
C THR A 188 1.17 9.04 -8.60
N ALA A 189 1.17 8.23 -9.66
CA ALA A 189 1.96 8.49 -10.88
C ALA A 189 1.47 9.70 -11.69
N ARG A 190 0.16 10.02 -11.61
CA ARG A 190 -0.47 11.14 -12.31
C ARG A 190 -0.39 12.46 -11.54
N THR A 191 -0.38 12.41 -10.20
CA THR A 191 -0.51 13.60 -9.35
C THR A 191 0.72 13.91 -8.50
N GLY A 192 1.60 12.94 -8.28
CA GLY A 192 2.70 13.04 -7.32
C GLY A 192 2.26 13.01 -5.86
N ARG A 193 0.97 12.83 -5.57
CA ARG A 193 0.40 12.81 -4.21
C ARG A 193 0.19 11.37 -3.73
N ILE A 194 0.00 11.18 -2.44
CA ILE A 194 -0.35 9.88 -1.86
C ILE A 194 -1.73 9.44 -2.37
N GLY A 195 -1.78 8.28 -3.03
CA GLY A 195 -3.03 7.65 -3.41
C GLY A 195 -3.81 7.11 -2.22
N ARG A 196 -4.49 7.98 -1.46
CA ARG A 196 -5.56 7.54 -0.53
C ARG A 196 -6.70 6.93 -1.35
N ASN A 197 -7.37 5.90 -0.83
CA ASN A 197 -8.36 5.14 -1.61
C ASN A 197 -9.50 6.03 -2.14
N ASP A 198 -10.01 6.94 -1.31
CA ASP A 198 -11.09 7.87 -1.66
C ASP A 198 -10.68 8.77 -2.84
N ALA A 199 -9.57 9.50 -2.69
CA ALA A 199 -9.08 10.45 -3.67
C ALA A 199 -8.65 9.75 -4.98
N ALA A 200 -8.04 8.57 -4.87
CA ALA A 200 -7.61 7.80 -6.03
C ALA A 200 -8.81 7.29 -6.85
N VAL A 201 -9.85 6.80 -6.19
CA VAL A 201 -11.05 6.29 -6.86
C VAL A 201 -11.87 7.42 -7.46
N GLU A 202 -12.04 8.54 -6.75
CA GLU A 202 -12.71 9.73 -7.29
C GLU A 202 -11.99 10.25 -8.54
N PHE A 203 -10.67 10.40 -8.46
CA PHE A 203 -9.83 10.84 -9.58
C PHE A 203 -9.91 9.87 -10.77
N PHE A 204 -9.84 8.56 -10.51
CA PHE A 204 -9.89 7.55 -11.57
C PHE A 204 -11.26 7.51 -12.25
N ALA A 205 -12.35 7.55 -11.47
CA ALA A 205 -13.71 7.54 -12.02
C ALA A 205 -14.03 8.79 -12.85
N ALA A 206 -13.45 9.94 -12.47
CA ALA A 206 -13.57 11.18 -13.26
C ALA A 206 -12.77 11.13 -14.58
N ALA A 207 -11.66 10.40 -14.62
CA ALA A 207 -10.77 10.33 -15.77
C ALA A 207 -11.08 9.20 -16.76
N GLU A 208 -11.61 8.07 -16.29
CA GLU A 208 -11.70 6.82 -17.05
C GLU A 208 -13.14 6.23 -17.00
N PRO A 209 -14.12 6.82 -17.71
CA PRO A 209 -15.50 6.34 -17.65
C PRO A 209 -15.65 4.90 -18.18
N GLY A 210 -16.56 4.13 -17.59
CA GLY A 210 -16.91 2.77 -18.01
C GLY A 210 -16.65 1.70 -16.94
N PRO A 211 -16.62 0.41 -17.33
CA PRO A 211 -16.61 -0.71 -16.38
C PRO A 211 -15.44 -0.71 -15.38
N ALA A 212 -14.27 -0.19 -15.79
CA ALA A 212 -13.11 -0.08 -14.90
C ALA A 212 -13.38 0.90 -13.73
N ALA A 213 -14.00 2.05 -14.02
CA ALA A 213 -14.35 3.04 -13.00
C ALA A 213 -15.47 2.52 -12.09
N GLU A 214 -16.48 1.86 -12.65
CA GLU A 214 -17.55 1.23 -11.87
C GLU A 214 -16.98 0.18 -10.90
N LEU A 215 -16.04 -0.65 -11.37
CA LEU A 215 -15.34 -1.61 -10.52
C LEU A 215 -14.49 -0.93 -9.45
N ALA A 216 -13.80 0.17 -9.76
CA ALA A 216 -13.02 0.93 -8.77
C ALA A 216 -13.91 1.51 -7.66
N LEU A 217 -15.07 2.06 -8.03
CA LEU A 217 -16.09 2.56 -7.09
C LEU A 217 -16.63 1.43 -6.22
N LYS A 218 -16.96 0.27 -6.80
CA LYS A 218 -17.41 -0.90 -6.05
C LYS A 218 -16.33 -1.47 -5.15
N GLY A 219 -15.08 -1.53 -5.62
CA GLY A 219 -13.93 -1.92 -4.81
C GLY A 219 -13.76 -1.03 -3.58
N PHE A 220 -14.03 0.27 -3.70
CA PHE A 220 -14.03 1.21 -2.57
C PHE A 220 -15.18 0.96 -1.59
N GLU A 221 -16.40 0.79 -2.10
CA GLU A 221 -17.60 0.44 -1.31
C GLU A 221 -17.37 -0.85 -0.50
N TRP A 222 -16.87 -1.90 -1.15
CA TRP A 222 -16.60 -3.20 -0.54
C TRP A 222 -15.54 -3.17 0.56
N ARG A 223 -14.74 -2.10 0.68
CA ARG A 223 -13.86 -1.93 1.84
C ARG A 223 -14.65 -1.81 3.13
N TYR A 224 -15.82 -1.17 3.09
CA TYR A 224 -16.63 -0.88 4.28
C TYR A 224 -17.85 -1.77 4.37
N GLU A 225 -18.40 -2.17 3.23
CA GLU A 225 -19.55 -3.06 3.14
C GLU A 225 -19.18 -4.26 2.26
N PRO A 226 -18.49 -5.28 2.82
CA PRO A 226 -18.10 -6.46 2.08
C PRO A 226 -19.31 -7.09 1.38
N PRO A 227 -19.16 -7.51 0.12
CA PRO A 227 -20.28 -8.08 -0.62
C PRO A 227 -20.74 -9.40 0.02
N ARG A 228 -21.99 -9.76 -0.21
CA ARG A 228 -22.53 -11.05 0.24
C ARG A 228 -21.81 -12.17 -0.51
N SER A 229 -21.49 -13.24 0.22
CA SER A 229 -20.88 -14.43 -0.38
C SER A 229 -21.79 -15.01 -1.45
N GLY A 230 -21.24 -15.29 -2.64
CA GLY A 230 -21.97 -15.87 -3.77
C GLY A 230 -22.89 -14.90 -4.52
N ASP A 231 -22.81 -13.59 -4.28
CA ASP A 231 -23.59 -12.60 -5.03
C ASP A 231 -23.13 -12.55 -6.51
N PRO A 232 -23.98 -12.93 -7.48
CA PRO A 232 -23.61 -12.98 -8.89
C PRO A 232 -23.27 -11.58 -9.46
N ALA A 233 -23.84 -10.51 -8.89
CA ALA A 233 -23.55 -9.14 -9.36
C ALA A 233 -22.10 -8.72 -9.08
N VAL A 234 -21.47 -9.29 -8.05
CA VAL A 234 -20.05 -9.06 -7.75
C VAL A 234 -19.19 -9.65 -8.85
N LEU A 235 -19.46 -10.91 -9.23
CA LEU A 235 -18.72 -11.59 -10.27
C LEU A 235 -18.86 -10.86 -11.61
N GLU A 236 -20.08 -10.48 -11.99
CA GLU A 236 -20.36 -9.72 -13.21
C GLU A 236 -19.58 -8.40 -13.25
N CYS A 237 -19.60 -7.64 -12.15
CA CYS A 237 -18.86 -6.38 -12.03
C CYS A 237 -17.34 -6.59 -12.17
N VAL A 238 -16.79 -7.63 -11.53
CA VAL A 238 -15.36 -7.96 -11.61
C VAL A 238 -14.98 -8.40 -13.03
N GLN A 239 -15.78 -9.28 -13.65
CA GLN A 239 -15.55 -9.75 -15.03
C GLN A 239 -15.56 -8.58 -16.02
N ALA A 240 -16.49 -7.63 -15.86
CA ALA A 240 -16.61 -6.47 -16.74
C ALA A 240 -15.45 -5.47 -16.58
N GLY A 241 -14.99 -5.21 -15.35
CA GLY A 241 -14.07 -4.11 -15.06
C GLY A 241 -12.59 -4.48 -14.89
N LEU A 242 -12.26 -5.71 -14.52
CA LEU A 242 -10.92 -6.05 -14.01
C LEU A 242 -9.84 -5.97 -15.10
N LEU A 243 -10.04 -6.65 -16.23
CA LEU A 243 -9.07 -6.59 -17.34
C LEU A 243 -8.96 -5.18 -17.94
N PRO A 244 -10.05 -4.43 -18.19
CA PRO A 244 -9.96 -3.03 -18.60
C PRO A 244 -9.14 -2.15 -17.64
N LEU A 245 -9.36 -2.28 -16.33
CA LEU A 245 -8.59 -1.56 -15.32
C LEU A 245 -7.09 -1.83 -15.42
N TYR A 246 -6.71 -3.11 -15.51
CA TYR A 246 -5.30 -3.49 -15.61
C TYR A 246 -4.66 -3.07 -16.92
N ARG A 247 -5.41 -3.03 -18.02
CA ARG A 247 -4.92 -2.49 -19.29
C ARG A 247 -4.59 -1.00 -19.18
N ILE A 248 -5.51 -0.18 -18.63
CA ILE A 248 -5.27 1.25 -18.39
C ILE A 248 -4.03 1.44 -17.53
N PHE A 249 -3.92 0.67 -16.45
CA PHE A 249 -2.78 0.72 -15.54
C PHE A 249 -1.45 0.43 -16.21
N VAL A 250 -1.38 -0.67 -16.96
CA VAL A 250 -0.14 -1.11 -17.61
C VAL A 250 0.28 -0.16 -18.72
N ASP A 251 -0.66 0.31 -19.53
CA ASP A 251 -0.41 1.25 -20.62
C ASP A 251 0.11 2.60 -20.09
N ASP A 252 -0.48 3.14 -19.02
CA ASP A 252 -0.05 4.40 -18.39
C ASP A 252 1.37 4.30 -17.82
N TYR A 253 1.68 3.22 -17.09
CA TYR A 253 3.02 3.02 -16.53
C TYR A 253 4.08 2.80 -17.60
N GLU A 254 3.80 2.02 -18.65
CA GLU A 254 4.72 1.84 -19.77
C GLU A 254 5.04 3.20 -20.42
N ALA A 255 4.02 4.02 -20.68
CA ALA A 255 4.19 5.33 -21.30
C ALA A 255 5.02 6.29 -20.42
N ARG A 256 4.76 6.32 -19.10
CA ARG A 256 5.48 7.20 -18.16
C ARG A 256 6.93 6.81 -17.95
N LEU A 257 7.26 5.53 -17.97
CA LEU A 257 8.62 5.06 -17.72
C LEU A 257 9.60 5.44 -18.85
N ARG A 258 9.12 5.54 -20.10
CA ARG A 258 9.96 5.80 -21.27
C ARG A 258 10.70 7.15 -21.22
N PRO A 259 10.05 8.31 -20.98
CA PRO A 259 10.74 9.60 -20.86
C PRO A 259 11.80 9.66 -19.76
N TRP A 260 11.68 8.85 -18.71
CA TRP A 260 12.66 8.79 -17.61
C TRP A 260 13.85 7.85 -17.88
N GLY A 261 13.93 7.26 -19.08
CA GLY A 261 15.00 6.33 -19.45
C GLY A 261 14.86 4.93 -18.84
N GLU A 262 13.71 4.60 -18.25
CA GLU A 262 13.47 3.34 -17.53
C GLU A 262 13.06 2.21 -18.48
N ALA A 263 13.85 1.98 -19.53
CA ALA A 263 13.51 1.07 -20.62
C ALA A 263 13.31 -0.38 -20.17
N ALA A 264 14.05 -0.83 -19.15
CA ALA A 264 13.89 -2.18 -18.60
C ALA A 264 12.54 -2.37 -17.91
N LEU A 265 12.13 -1.40 -17.07
CA LEU A 265 10.82 -1.43 -16.43
C LEU A 265 9.70 -1.32 -17.47
N ALA A 266 9.81 -0.41 -18.44
CA ALA A 266 8.83 -0.26 -19.50
C ALA A 266 8.63 -1.57 -20.30
N ARG A 267 9.72 -2.28 -20.62
CA ARG A 267 9.63 -3.61 -21.26
C ARG A 267 8.93 -4.63 -20.38
N SER A 268 9.22 -4.67 -19.08
CA SER A 268 8.53 -5.59 -18.16
C SER A 268 7.01 -5.35 -18.10
N PHE A 269 6.56 -4.09 -18.19
CA PHE A 269 5.15 -3.77 -18.31
C PHE A 269 4.56 -4.21 -19.67
N ALA A 270 5.27 -4.00 -20.78
CA ALA A 270 4.84 -4.47 -22.10
C ALA A 270 4.73 -6.01 -22.15
N ASP A 271 5.68 -6.73 -21.56
CA ASP A 271 5.65 -8.19 -21.45
C ASP A 271 4.50 -8.65 -20.57
N TRP A 272 4.25 -7.96 -19.46
CA TRP A 272 3.10 -8.25 -18.60
C TRP A 272 1.77 -8.03 -19.34
N ARG A 273 1.63 -6.94 -20.09
CA ARG A 273 0.45 -6.71 -20.96
C ARG A 273 0.24 -7.87 -21.92
N ALA A 274 1.29 -8.30 -22.61
CA ALA A 274 1.21 -9.41 -23.56
C ALA A 274 0.75 -10.71 -22.89
N ARG A 275 1.18 -10.98 -21.65
CA ARG A 275 0.71 -12.13 -20.87
C ARG A 275 -0.75 -12.01 -20.42
N LEU A 276 -1.22 -10.81 -20.07
CA LEU A 276 -2.62 -10.59 -19.67
C LEU A 276 -3.58 -10.73 -20.85
N LEU A 277 -3.15 -10.34 -22.06
CA LEU A 277 -3.98 -10.34 -23.27
C LEU A 277 -3.92 -11.64 -24.08
N LYS A 278 -3.08 -12.61 -23.70
CA LYS A 278 -3.17 -13.98 -24.23
C LYS A 278 -4.39 -14.65 -23.61
N ILE A 279 -5.50 -14.58 -24.35
CA ILE A 279 -6.69 -15.43 -24.17
C ILE A 279 -6.58 -16.56 -25.19
#